data_AF-A0A7C9E1H8-F1
#
_entry.id   AF-A0A7C9E1H8-F1
#
_cell.length_a   1.000
_cell.length_b   1.000
_cell.length_c   1.000
_cell.angle_alpha   90.00
_cell.angle_beta   90.00
_cell.angle_gamma   90.00
#
_symmetry.space_group_name_H-M   'P 1'
#
loop_
_entity.id
_entity.type
_entity.pdbx_description
1 polymer ?
#
loop_
_entity_poly.entity_id
_entity_poly.type
_entity_poly.pdbx_seq_one_letter_code
_entity_poly.pdbx_strand_id
1 'polypeptide(L)'
;FYAYMVRRLQPATEAELKQPPPGFPSQIFRYRAHEARMMAQSDEPILRVSNMTFPERVYKCIDESDAVCCKSCKEMEGPFGDYFEKHYRKPVLWAGPILPELP
;
A
#
# COMPACT_ATOMS: atom_id res chain seq x y z
N PHE A 1 0.03 5.17 0.51
CA PHE A 1 0.30 3.77 0.95
C PHE A 1 -0.60 2.76 0.25
N TYR A 2 -1.93 2.78 0.45
CA TYR A 2 -2.87 1.87 -0.26
C TYR A 2 -2.70 1.83 -1.77
N ALA A 3 -2.55 2.99 -2.43
CA ALA A 3 -2.32 3.08 -3.87
C ALA A 3 -1.09 2.29 -4.34
N TYR A 4 -0.04 2.23 -3.52
CA TYR A 4 1.15 1.46 -3.84
C TYR A 4 0.92 -0.03 -3.68
N MET A 5 0.25 -0.44 -2.59
CA MET A 5 0.08 -1.85 -2.27
C MET A 5 -0.71 -2.61 -3.34
N VAL A 6 -1.71 -1.97 -3.95
CA VAL A 6 -2.55 -2.61 -4.97
C VAL A 6 -1.88 -2.78 -6.35
N ARG A 7 -0.65 -2.30 -6.55
CA ARG A 7 0.07 -2.41 -7.84
C ARG A 7 0.90 -3.70 -7.92
N ARG A 8 0.21 -4.84 -7.80
CA ARG A 8 0.81 -6.17 -7.55
C ARG A 8 1.69 -6.79 -8.64
N LEU A 9 1.72 -6.27 -9.86
CA LEU A 9 2.04 -7.13 -11.00
C LEU A 9 3.25 -6.74 -11.84
N GLN A 10 3.82 -5.53 -11.72
CA GLN A 10 5.06 -5.16 -12.40
C GLN A 10 5.80 -4.07 -11.61
N PRO A 11 7.14 -3.95 -11.75
CA PRO A 11 7.87 -2.78 -11.27
C PRO A 11 7.20 -1.54 -11.85
N ALA A 12 6.54 -0.77 -11.00
CA ALA A 12 5.76 0.36 -11.47
C ALA A 12 6.72 1.43 -11.96
N THR A 13 6.57 1.83 -13.22
CA THR A 13 7.39 2.92 -13.77
C THR A 13 7.10 4.22 -13.02
N GLU A 14 8.05 5.16 -13.02
CA GLU A 14 7.83 6.48 -12.41
C GLU A 14 6.57 7.18 -12.96
N ALA A 15 6.21 6.91 -14.22
CA ALA A 15 5.02 7.46 -14.87
C ALA A 15 3.71 6.84 -14.31
N GLU A 16 3.68 5.53 -14.11
CA GLU A 16 2.52 4.83 -13.54
C GLU A 16 2.29 5.14 -12.07
N LEU A 17 3.38 5.37 -11.32
CA LEU A 17 3.30 5.80 -9.92
C LEU A 17 2.64 7.18 -9.79
N LYS A 18 2.81 8.06 -10.78
CA LYS A 18 2.17 9.39 -10.79
C LYS A 18 0.66 9.36 -11.04
N GLN A 19 0.11 8.26 -11.54
CA GLN A 19 -1.32 8.10 -11.83
C GLN A 19 -1.98 7.26 -10.74
N PRO A 20 -3.15 7.61 -10.19
CA PRO A 20 -3.82 6.75 -9.22
C PRO A 20 -4.18 5.39 -9.86
N PRO A 21 -4.16 4.28 -9.09
CA PRO A 21 -4.63 3.00 -9.59
C PRO A 21 -6.09 3.05 -10.04
N PRO A 22 -6.53 2.16 -10.96
CA PRO A 22 -7.92 2.08 -11.36
C PRO A 22 -8.84 1.87 -10.16
N GLY A 23 -9.91 2.67 -10.08
CA GLY A 23 -10.90 2.62 -9.00
C GLY A 23 -10.39 3.16 -7.65
N PHE A 24 -9.19 3.75 -7.59
CA PHE A 24 -8.68 4.32 -6.34
C PHE A 24 -9.58 5.47 -5.86
N PRO A 25 -9.94 5.54 -4.56
CA PRO A 25 -10.94 6.49 -4.05
C PRO A 25 -10.59 7.97 -4.18
N SER A 26 -9.33 8.30 -4.45
CA SER A 26 -8.88 9.68 -4.65
C SER A 26 -8.16 9.84 -5.98
N GLN A 27 -8.65 10.77 -6.79
CA GLN A 27 -8.01 11.16 -8.06
C GLN A 27 -6.95 12.26 -7.87
N ILE A 28 -6.84 12.81 -6.66
CA ILE A 28 -5.87 13.86 -6.33
C ILE A 28 -4.51 13.24 -6.00
N PHE A 29 -4.51 12.02 -5.43
CA PHE A 29 -3.30 11.31 -5.06
C PHE A 29 -2.42 11.04 -6.27
N ARG A 30 -1.22 11.63 -6.26
CA ARG A 30 -0.17 11.44 -7.26
C ARG A 30 1.18 11.56 -6.59
N TYR A 31 2.07 10.61 -6.83
CA TYR A 31 3.46 10.78 -6.39
C TYR A 31 4.11 11.95 -7.14
N ARG A 32 4.89 12.77 -6.44
CA ARG A 32 5.80 13.73 -7.07
C ARG A 32 6.93 12.96 -7.76
N ALA A 33 7.64 13.61 -8.69
CA ALA A 33 8.69 12.93 -9.45
C ALA A 33 9.76 12.28 -8.56
N HIS A 34 10.19 12.95 -7.48
CA HIS A 34 11.17 12.38 -6.54
C HIS A 34 10.59 11.25 -5.69
N GLU A 35 9.32 11.32 -5.29
CA GLU A 35 8.65 10.23 -4.56
C GLU A 35 8.46 9.00 -5.46
N ALA A 36 8.01 9.20 -6.70
CA ALA A 36 7.84 8.13 -7.67
C ALA A 36 9.17 7.42 -7.96
N ARG A 37 10.27 8.18 -8.09
CA ARG A 37 11.61 7.62 -8.24
C ARG A 37 12.01 6.75 -7.06
N MET A 38 11.84 7.26 -5.83
CA MET A 38 12.14 6.51 -4.62
C MET A 38 11.31 5.21 -4.53
N MET A 39 10.02 5.28 -4.89
CA MET A 39 9.15 4.10 -4.88
C MET A 39 9.55 3.08 -5.95
N ALA A 40 9.87 3.51 -7.18
CA ALA A 40 10.35 2.63 -8.24
C ALA A 40 11.68 1.95 -7.87
N GLN A 41 12.56 2.65 -7.16
CA GLN A 41 13.81 2.09 -6.66
C GLN A 41 13.61 0.94 -5.65
N SER A 42 12.44 0.83 -5.00
CA SER A 42 12.20 -0.24 -4.03
C SER A 42 12.08 -1.64 -4.67
N ASP A 43 11.92 -1.70 -5.99
CA ASP A 43 11.93 -2.94 -6.79
C ASP A 43 13.33 -3.29 -7.33
N GLU A 44 14.35 -2.49 -7.04
CA GLU A 44 15.71 -2.70 -7.57
C GLU A 44 16.33 -4.01 -7.07
N PRO A 45 16.97 -4.82 -7.94
CA PRO A 45 17.58 -6.09 -7.56
C PRO A 45 18.62 -5.97 -6.45
N ILE A 46 19.34 -4.84 -6.36
CA ILE A 46 20.37 -4.61 -5.35
C ILE A 46 19.79 -4.48 -3.92
N LEU A 47 18.50 -4.16 -3.79
CA LEU A 47 17.81 -4.05 -2.51
C LEU A 47 17.13 -5.36 -2.08
N ARG A 48 17.29 -6.45 -2.86
CA ARG A 48 16.70 -7.75 -2.55
C ARG A 48 17.30 -8.34 -1.28
N VAL A 49 16.44 -8.89 -0.44
CA VAL A 49 16.83 -9.70 0.72
C VAL A 49 16.20 -11.08 0.54
N SER A 50 17.01 -12.14 0.64
CA SER A 50 16.55 -13.52 0.42
C SER A 50 15.83 -13.72 -0.92
N ASN A 51 16.36 -13.11 -1.99
CA ASN A 51 15.83 -13.11 -3.36
C ASN A 51 14.49 -12.41 -3.58
N MET A 52 13.93 -11.72 -2.57
CA MET A 52 12.69 -10.95 -2.69
C MET A 52 12.94 -9.44 -2.54
N THR A 53 12.25 -8.62 -3.31
CA THR A 53 12.20 -7.17 -3.11
C THR A 53 11.37 -6.84 -1.87
N PHE A 54 11.51 -5.62 -1.34
CA PHE A 54 10.69 -5.18 -0.21
C PHE A 54 9.18 -5.22 -0.53
N PRO A 55 8.71 -4.74 -1.70
CA PRO A 55 7.31 -4.84 -2.09
C PRO A 55 6.81 -6.29 -2.21
N GLU A 56 7.58 -7.19 -2.83
CA GLU A 56 7.23 -8.62 -2.96
C GLU A 56 6.97 -9.26 -1.59
N ARG A 57 7.79 -8.93 -0.58
CA ARG A 57 7.61 -9.42 0.80
C ARG A 57 6.30 -8.91 1.40
N VAL A 58 6.00 -7.62 1.25
CA VAL A 58 4.76 -7.02 1.77
C VAL A 58 3.54 -7.63 1.10
N TYR A 59 3.56 -7.81 -0.22
CA TYR A 59 2.47 -8.45 -0.96
C TYR A 59 2.24 -9.87 -0.47
N LYS A 60 3.32 -10.65 -0.33
CA LYS A 60 3.23 -12.02 0.18
C LYS A 60 2.65 -12.08 1.59
N CYS A 61 3.07 -11.18 2.49
CA CYS A 61 2.48 -11.10 3.83
C CYS A 61 0.98 -10.81 3.80
N ILE A 62 0.53 -9.90 2.93
CA ILE A 62 -0.89 -9.60 2.76
C ILE A 62 -1.63 -10.79 2.13
N ASP A 63 -1.01 -11.49 1.18
CA ASP A 63 -1.60 -12.64 0.48
C ASP A 63 -1.73 -13.88 1.36
N GLU A 64 -0.84 -14.06 2.33
CA GLU A 64 -0.85 -15.21 3.24
C GLU A 64 -1.61 -14.93 4.55
N SER A 65 -2.06 -13.70 4.81
CA SER A 65 -2.85 -13.37 6.01
C SER A 65 -4.34 -13.64 5.85
N ASP A 66 -5.06 -13.87 6.95
CA ASP A 66 -6.54 -13.96 6.93
C ASP A 66 -7.22 -12.58 6.93
N ALA A 67 -6.53 -11.56 7.44
CA ALA A 67 -7.01 -10.19 7.56
C ALA A 67 -5.84 -9.19 7.49
N VAL A 68 -6.15 -7.91 7.30
CA VAL A 68 -5.17 -6.81 7.40
C VAL A 68 -5.62 -5.85 8.48
N CYS A 69 -4.76 -5.62 9.47
CA CYS A 69 -5.03 -4.65 10.53
C CYS A 69 -4.42 -3.28 10.16
N CYS A 70 -5.25 -2.25 10.13
CA CYS A 70 -4.83 -0.88 9.87
C CYS A 70 -4.81 -0.08 11.18
N LYS A 71 -3.66 0.53 11.47
CA LYS A 71 -3.47 1.50 12.55
C LYS A 71 -4.10 2.85 12.16
N SER A 72 -5.41 2.86 12.02
CA SER A 72 -6.24 3.96 11.55
C SER A 72 -7.70 3.69 11.91
N CYS A 73 -8.61 4.57 11.51
CA CYS A 73 -10.05 4.39 11.69
C CYS A 73 -10.82 4.54 10.38
N LYS A 74 -12.03 3.96 10.34
CA LYS A 74 -12.88 3.96 9.15
C LYS A 74 -13.35 5.36 8.78
N GLU A 75 -13.50 6.24 9.76
CA GLU A 75 -13.89 7.65 9.55
C GLU A 75 -12.86 8.40 8.70
N MET A 76 -11.57 8.08 8.85
CA MET A 76 -10.49 8.74 8.14
C MET A 76 -10.15 8.06 6.81
N GLU A 77 -10.15 6.72 6.79
CA GLU A 77 -9.61 5.95 5.66
C GLU A 77 -10.61 4.97 5.03
N GLY A 78 -11.88 4.99 5.44
CA GLY A 78 -12.92 4.05 5.03
C GLY A 78 -12.95 3.74 3.53
N PRO A 79 -13.04 4.74 2.63
CA PRO A 79 -13.05 4.50 1.20
C PRO A 79 -11.80 3.76 0.69
N PHE A 80 -10.63 4.03 1.26
CA PHE A 80 -9.37 3.34 0.92
C PHE A 80 -9.35 1.92 1.46
N GLY A 81 -9.88 1.71 2.67
CA GLY A 81 -10.12 0.39 3.25
C GLY A 81 -11.03 -0.45 2.37
N ASP A 82 -12.21 0.05 2.00
CA ASP A 82 -13.19 -0.65 1.15
C ASP A 82 -12.56 -1.04 -0.22
N TYR A 83 -11.79 -0.13 -0.81
CA TYR A 83 -11.04 -0.40 -2.04
C TYR A 83 -10.00 -1.52 -1.86
N PHE A 84 -9.27 -1.49 -0.74
CA PHE A 84 -8.25 -2.48 -0.42
C PHE A 84 -8.85 -3.85 -0.09
N GLU A 85 -9.93 -3.90 0.69
CA GLU A 85 -10.71 -5.11 0.98
C GLU A 85 -11.20 -5.75 -0.33
N LYS A 86 -11.73 -4.95 -1.25
CA LYS A 86 -12.17 -5.44 -2.57
C LYS A 86 -11.01 -5.98 -3.40
N HIS A 87 -9.85 -5.33 -3.35
CA HIS A 87 -8.67 -5.73 -4.12
C HIS A 87 -8.11 -7.08 -3.62
N TYR A 88 -7.91 -7.22 -2.31
CA TYR A 88 -7.31 -8.43 -1.72
C TYR A 88 -8.33 -9.50 -1.34
N ARG A 89 -9.63 -9.17 -1.32
CA ARG A 89 -10.73 -10.04 -0.87
C ARG A 89 -10.56 -10.52 0.56
N LYS A 90 -10.11 -9.61 1.43
CA LYS A 90 -9.81 -9.87 2.84
C LYS A 90 -10.36 -8.75 3.70
N PRO A 91 -10.80 -9.04 4.92
CA PRO A 91 -11.27 -8.01 5.84
C PRO A 91 -10.12 -7.09 6.28
N VAL A 92 -10.42 -5.80 6.35
CA VAL A 92 -9.59 -4.76 6.95
C VAL A 92 -10.13 -4.45 8.35
N LEU A 93 -9.29 -4.70 9.35
CA LEU A 93 -9.60 -4.44 10.75
C LEU A 93 -9.07 -3.06 11.15
N TRP A 94 -9.92 -2.23 11.75
CA TRP A 94 -9.56 -0.89 12.20
C TRP A 94 -9.12 -0.92 13.66
N ALA A 95 -7.82 -0.72 13.92
CA ALA A 95 -7.28 -0.66 15.28
C ALA A 95 -7.38 0.73 15.93
N GLY A 96 -8.03 1.69 15.25
CA GLY A 96 -8.19 3.06 15.70
C GLY A 96 -6.89 3.87 15.71
N PRO A 97 -6.96 5.16 16.08
CA PRO A 97 -5.78 5.91 16.44
C PRO A 97 -5.22 5.36 17.76
N ILE A 98 -4.05 4.72 17.70
CA ILE A 98 -3.37 4.26 18.92
C ILE A 98 -2.68 5.47 19.54
N LEU A 99 -3.32 6.05 20.56
CA LEU A 99 -2.76 7.12 21.38
C LEU A 99 -1.88 6.50 22.47
N PRO A 100 -0.70 7.06 22.75
CA PRO A 100 0.09 6.66 23.90
C PRO A 100 -0.64 7.01 25.20
N GLU A 101 -0.36 6.26 26.26
CA GLU A 101 -0.78 6.66 27.61
C GLU A 101 -0.13 8.00 27.96
N LEU A 102 -0.85 8.80 28.76
CA LEU A 102 -0.29 10.04 29.28
C LEU A 102 0.86 9.71 30.26
N PRO A 103 1.93 10.52 30.30
CA PRO A 103 3.06 10.30 31.20
C PRO A 103 2.67 10.37 32.68
#